data_AF-A0A950LA11-F1
#
_entry.id   AF-A0A950LA11-F1
#
_cell.length_a   1.000
_cell.length_b   1.000
_cell.length_c   1.000
_cell.angle_alpha   90.00
_cell.angle_beta   90.00
_cell.angle_gamma   90.00
#
_symmetry.space_group_name_H-M   'P 1'
#
loop_
_entity.id
_entity.type
_entity.pdbx_description
1 polymer ?
#
loop_
_entity_poly.entity_id
_entity_poly.type
_entity_poly.pdbx_seq_one_letter_code
_entity_poly.pdbx_strand_id
1 'polypeptide(L)' 'ASHTTHRDMVTELGGYRGLATPIKLSRTPGGTRAAPPRFGEHGAAILSEHGYDAAAIAALERDGVLHTNRRK' A
#
# COMPACT_ATOMS: atom_id res chain seq x y z
N ALA A 1 -1.06 27.76 -5.77
CA ALA A 1 -2.15 27.78 -4.77
C ALA A 1 -1.56 27.84 -3.37
N SER A 2 -1.66 28.99 -2.70
CA SER A 2 -1.01 29.24 -1.39
C SER A 2 -1.62 28.38 -0.28
N HIS A 3 -2.95 28.28 -0.24
CA HIS A 3 -3.67 27.53 0.79
C HIS A 3 -3.35 26.02 0.79
N THR A 4 -3.25 25.40 -0.39
CA THR A 4 -2.93 23.97 -0.52
C THR A 4 -1.50 23.63 -0.12
N THR A 5 -0.58 24.56 -0.38
CA THR A 5 0.84 24.42 -0.02
C THR A 5 1.01 24.59 1.49
N HIS A 6 0.45 25.66 2.06
CA HIS A 6 0.53 25.93 3.51
C HIS A 6 -0.07 24.82 4.38
N ARG A 7 -1.03 24.06 3.83
CA ARG A 7 -1.72 23.00 4.56
C ARG A 7 -1.28 21.60 4.16
N ASP A 8 -0.15 21.45 3.48
CA ASP A 8 0.38 20.14 3.08
C ASP A 8 -0.72 19.25 2.47
N MET A 9 -1.43 19.79 1.48
CA MET A 9 -2.57 19.10 0.84
C MET A 9 -2.15 18.23 -0.35
N VAL A 10 -0.86 18.24 -0.69
CA VAL A 10 -0.27 17.38 -1.71
C VAL A 10 0.73 16.47 -1.01
N THR A 11 0.68 15.17 -1.32
CA THR A 11 1.66 14.20 -0.85
C THR A 11 2.54 13.78 -2.01
N GLU A 12 3.83 13.68 -1.76
CA GLU A 12 4.83 13.22 -2.72
C GLU A 12 5.68 12.14 -2.05
N LEU A 13 5.68 10.93 -2.61
CA LEU A 13 6.40 9.77 -2.08
C LEU A 13 7.05 9.02 -3.24
N GLY A 14 8.38 9.18 -3.39
CA GLY A 14 9.09 8.67 -4.56
C GLY A 14 8.47 9.23 -5.84
N GLY A 15 7.97 8.34 -6.71
CA GLY A 15 7.27 8.72 -7.95
C GLY A 15 5.75 8.95 -7.81
N TYR A 16 5.17 8.78 -6.62
CA TYR A 16 3.74 8.97 -6.38
C TYR A 16 3.44 10.41 -5.97
N ARG A 17 2.48 11.05 -6.66
CA ARG A 17 1.93 12.36 -6.31
C ARG A 17 0.41 12.27 -6.22
N GLY A 18 -0.15 12.70 -5.10
CA GLY A 18 -1.58 12.61 -4.85
C GLY A 18 -2.08 13.63 -3.84
N LEU A 19 -3.37 13.53 -3.50
CA LEU A 19 -3.96 14.33 -2.44
C LEU A 19 -3.53 13.78 -1.07
N ALA A 20 -3.05 14.67 -0.21
CA ALA A 20 -2.80 14.34 1.20
C ALA A 20 -4.11 14.41 2.02
N THR A 21 -4.07 13.98 3.29
CA THR A 21 -5.22 14.09 4.19
C THR A 21 -5.60 15.58 4.40
N PRO A 22 -6.81 16.02 4.00
CA PRO A 22 -7.19 17.44 4.10
C PRO A 22 -7.48 17.87 5.54
N ILE A 23 -7.95 16.94 6.39
CA ILE A 23 -8.26 17.19 7.81
C ILE A 23 -6.99 17.06 8.64
N LYS A 24 -6.67 18.08 9.44
CA LYS A 24 -5.45 18.16 10.25
C LYS A 24 -5.80 17.97 11.72
N LEU A 25 -5.54 16.78 12.25
CA LEU A 25 -5.73 16.45 13.65
C LEU A 25 -4.46 16.74 14.44
N SER A 26 -4.58 17.38 15.61
CA SER A 26 -3.44 17.72 16.46
C SER A 26 -2.87 16.51 17.20
N ARG A 27 -3.73 15.62 17.72
CA ARG A 27 -3.31 14.46 18.54
C ARG A 27 -2.85 13.26 17.70
N THR A 28 -3.50 13.02 16.57
CA THR A 28 -3.20 11.90 15.66
C THR A 28 -3.10 12.39 14.23
N PRO A 29 -2.01 13.09 13.87
CA PRO A 29 -1.83 13.59 12.51
C PRO A 29 -2.02 12.46 11.49
N GLY A 30 -2.93 12.69 10.53
CA GLY A 30 -3.05 11.85 9.35
C GLY A 30 -1.89 12.11 8.38
N GLY A 31 -1.89 11.39 7.27
CA GLY A 31 -0.88 11.56 6.23
C GLY A 31 -0.55 10.27 5.54
N THR A 32 0.10 10.40 4.39
CA THR A 32 0.54 9.29 3.57
C THR A 32 1.79 8.66 4.19
N ARG A 33 1.75 7.36 4.46
CA ARG A 33 2.85 6.63 5.14
C ARG A 33 3.69 5.79 4.19
N ALA A 34 3.09 5.37 3.08
CA ALA A 34 3.73 4.54 2.07
C ALA A 34 3.12 4.86 0.70
N ALA A 35 3.88 4.58 -0.36
CA ALA A 35 3.32 4.59 -1.71
C ALA A 35 2.23 3.52 -1.84
N PRO A 36 1.27 3.69 -2.77
CA PRO A 36 0.30 2.64 -3.07
C PRO A 36 1.02 1.34 -3.46
N PRO A 37 0.66 0.20 -2.86
CA PRO A 37 1.30 -1.08 -3.18
C PRO A 37 0.97 -1.50 -4.62
N ARG A 38 1.87 -2.27 -5.23
CA ARG A 38 1.58 -2.93 -6.50
C ARG A 38 0.51 -4.01 -6.31
N PHE A 39 -0.06 -4.46 -7.42
CA PHE A 39 -0.99 -5.59 -7.40
C PHE A 39 -0.31 -6.83 -6.78
N GLY A 40 -0.94 -7.41 -5.75
CA GLY A 40 -0.46 -8.62 -5.10
C GLY A 40 0.79 -8.46 -4.22
N GLU A 41 1.31 -7.24 -4.02
CA GLU A 41 2.62 -7.01 -3.38
C GLU A 41 2.78 -7.64 -1.99
N HIS A 42 1.74 -7.60 -1.17
CA HIS A 42 1.79 -8.06 0.22
C HIS A 42 1.24 -9.48 0.42
N GLY A 43 0.82 -10.18 -0.64
CA GLY A 43 0.08 -11.44 -0.51
C GLY A 43 0.85 -12.52 0.26
N ALA A 44 2.11 -12.79 -0.13
CA ALA A 44 2.96 -13.76 0.56
C ALA A 44 3.31 -13.34 2.00
N ALA A 45 3.50 -12.03 2.24
CA ALA A 45 3.81 -11.51 3.58
C ALA A 45 2.65 -11.72 4.56
N ILE A 46 1.42 -11.43 4.12
CA ILE A 46 0.19 -11.63 4.93
C ILE A 46 -0.01 -13.12 5.22
N LEU A 47 0.15 -14.00 4.23
CA LEU A 47 0.00 -15.44 4.44
C LEU A 47 1.04 -15.99 5.44
N SER A 48 2.28 -15.51 5.35
CA SER A 48 3.35 -15.87 6.29
C SER A 48 3.02 -15.42 7.72
N GLU A 49 2.50 -14.19 7.87
CA GLU A 49 2.05 -13.66 9.17
C GLU A 49 0.93 -14.52 9.80
N HIS A 50 0.12 -15.18 8.98
CA HIS A 50 -0.95 -16.08 9.40
C HIS A 50 -0.54 -17.57 9.45
N GLY A 51 0.76 -17.88 9.42
CA GLY A 51 1.28 -19.22 9.69
C GLY A 51 1.35 -20.17 8.49
N TYR A 52 1.18 -19.66 7.27
CA TYR A 52 1.47 -20.45 6.07
C TYR A 52 2.98 -20.51 5.84
N ASP A 53 3.50 -21.72 5.64
CA ASP A 53 4.90 -21.89 5.27
C ASP A 53 5.14 -21.57 3.79
N ALA A 54 6.42 -21.50 3.40
CA ALA A 54 6.82 -21.17 2.03
C ALA A 54 6.28 -22.19 0.99
N ALA A 55 6.11 -23.46 1.38
CA ALA A 55 5.64 -24.50 0.47
C ALA A 55 4.14 -24.35 0.20
N ALA A 56 3.34 -24.04 1.22
CA ALA A 56 1.92 -23.78 1.12
C ALA A 56 1.65 -22.51 0.28
N ILE A 57 2.42 -21.44 0.50
CA ILE A 57 2.30 -20.21 -0.29
C ILE A 57 2.63 -20.47 -1.76
N ALA A 58 3.71 -21.19 -2.05
CA ALA A 58 4.07 -21.56 -3.42
C ALA A 58 3.00 -22.44 -4.09
N ALA A 59 2.32 -23.31 -3.34
CA ALA A 59 1.19 -24.08 -3.87
C ALA A 59 0.01 -23.18 -4.26
N LEU A 60 -0.35 -22.21 -3.41
CA LEU A 60 -1.41 -21.25 -3.71
C LEU A 60 -1.11 -20.39 -4.95
N GLU A 61 0.15 -20.01 -5.15
CA GLU A 61 0.57 -19.29 -6.37
C GLU A 61 0.41 -20.16 -7.63
N ARG A 62 0.91 -21.39 -7.59
CA ARG A 62 0.81 -22.32 -8.73
C ARG A 62 -0.65 -22.64 -9.08
N ASP A 63 -1.48 -22.84 -8.06
CA ASP A 63 -2.89 -23.22 -8.24
C ASP A 63 -3.75 -22.00 -8.64
N GLY A 64 -3.13 -20.82 -8.76
CA GLY A 64 -3.79 -19.59 -9.18
C GLY A 64 -4.74 -19.01 -8.15
N VAL A 65 -4.55 -19.35 -6.87
CA VAL A 65 -5.29 -18.78 -5.73
C VAL A 65 -4.61 -17.50 -5.25
N LEU A 66 -3.27 -17.51 -5.11
CA LEU A 66 -2.49 -16.32 -4.82
C LEU A 66 -2.05 -15.64 -6.12
N HIS A 67 -2.51 -14.42 -6.35
CA HIS A 67 -2.17 -13.65 -7.54
C HIS A 67 -1.06 -12.63 -7.26
N THR A 68 0.14 -12.88 -7.78
CA THR A 68 1.29 -11.95 -7.73
C THR A 68 1.44 -11.10 -9.00
N ASN A 69 0.76 -11.48 -10.08
CA ASN A 69 0.75 -10.77 -11.35
C ASN A 69 -0.69 -10.59 -11.87
N ARG A 70 -0.94 -9.49 -12.58
CA ARG A 70 -2.22 -9.29 -13.24
C ARG A 70 -2.38 -10.27 -14.41
N ARG A 71 -3.57 -10.86 -14.55
CA ARG A 71 -3.94 -11.58 -15.78
C ARG A 71 -3.94 -10.59 -16.94
N LYS A 72 -3.30 -10.96 -18.04
CA LYS A 72 -3.35 -10.20 -19.30
C LYS A 72 -4.70 -10.37 -19.96
#